data_AF-V8N825-F1
#
_entry.id   AF-V8N825-F1
#
_cell.length_a   1.000
_cell.length_b   1.000
_cell.length_c   1.000
_cell.angle_alpha   90.00
_cell.angle_beta   90.00
_cell.angle_gamma   90.00
#
_symmetry.space_group_name_H-M   'P 1'
#
loop_
_entity.id
_entity.type
_entity.pdbx_description
1 polymer ?
#
loop_
_entity_poly.entity_id
_entity_poly.type
_entity_poly.pdbx_seq_one_letter_code
_entity_poly.pdbx_strand_id
1 'polypeptide(L)'
;MMTSRNKGLKMFTLALLFIITITSFLVNYTNNVVSTSWDPKQMVYQFSEQVKKLLKYPRRPCSCDTCILEEGSAWFEERFNITMQPFLTNQNAFMSQENYRWWLKLQGERSPKTMNETVQELFRFIPGDWEHFLKRSSSRCRRMNKAPTKGFESDVGSKTTHHFAYPESYQELGETVSLILIPFKILDLRWVISALTNGTIN
;
A
#
# COMPACT_ATOMS: atom_id res chain seq x y z
N MET A 1 -60.36 2.02 69.24
CA MET A 1 -59.51 0.92 68.72
C MET A 1 -59.41 1.02 67.19
N MET A 2 -58.66 2.00 66.64
CA MET A 2 -58.59 2.20 65.17
C MET A 2 -57.44 3.12 64.71
N THR A 3 -56.26 3.03 65.33
CA THR A 3 -55.10 3.87 64.94
C THR A 3 -53.81 3.08 64.65
N SER A 4 -53.81 1.76 64.84
CA SER A 4 -52.64 0.90 64.54
C SER A 4 -52.67 0.29 63.11
N ARG A 5 -53.86 -0.03 62.57
CA ARG A 5 -54.03 -0.71 61.27
C ARG A 5 -53.58 0.13 60.05
N ASN A 6 -53.63 1.46 60.15
CA ASN A 6 -53.27 2.36 59.04
C ASN A 6 -51.75 2.61 58.93
N LYS A 7 -50.99 2.43 60.03
CA LYS A 7 -49.53 2.55 60.00
C LYS A 7 -48.88 1.30 59.41
N GLY A 8 -49.39 0.11 59.75
CA GLY A 8 -48.95 -1.15 59.15
C GLY A 8 -49.17 -1.20 57.64
N LEU A 9 -50.35 -0.78 57.16
CA LEU A 9 -50.65 -0.74 55.72
C LEU A 9 -49.77 0.28 54.96
N LYS A 10 -49.47 1.44 55.58
CA LYS A 10 -48.53 2.43 55.02
C LYS A 10 -47.09 1.92 54.98
N MET A 11 -46.65 1.17 55.98
CA MET A 11 -45.31 0.55 55.98
C MET A 11 -45.19 -0.58 54.95
N PHE A 12 -46.23 -1.41 54.80
CA PHE A 12 -46.26 -2.46 53.79
C PHE A 12 -46.27 -1.88 52.37
N THR A 13 -47.03 -0.81 52.13
CA THR A 13 -47.03 -0.13 50.82
C THR A 13 -45.70 0.54 50.52
N LEU A 14 -45.03 1.14 51.51
CA LEU A 14 -43.68 1.69 51.35
C LEU A 14 -42.64 0.60 51.02
N ALA A 15 -42.70 -0.54 51.71
CA ALA A 15 -41.80 -1.67 51.47
C ALA A 15 -42.01 -2.28 50.08
N LEU A 16 -43.27 -2.39 49.62
CA LEU A 16 -43.58 -2.92 48.29
C LEU A 16 -43.05 -1.99 47.19
N LEU A 17 -43.22 -0.67 47.35
CA LEU A 17 -42.67 0.34 46.43
C LEU A 17 -41.14 0.27 46.37
N PHE A 18 -40.47 0.08 47.52
CA PHE A 18 -39.02 -0.06 47.58
C PHE A 18 -38.51 -1.34 46.91
N ILE A 19 -39.23 -2.46 47.02
CA ILE A 19 -38.87 -3.69 46.32
C ILE A 19 -39.02 -3.51 44.81
N ILE A 20 -40.10 -2.87 44.36
CA ILE A 20 -40.36 -2.63 42.93
C ILE A 20 -39.29 -1.70 42.31
N THR A 21 -38.84 -0.67 43.04
CA THR A 21 -37.76 0.20 42.55
C THR A 21 -36.42 -0.53 42.49
N ILE A 22 -36.10 -1.37 43.49
CA ILE A 22 -34.87 -2.17 43.47
C ILE A 22 -34.89 -3.20 42.34
N THR A 23 -35.99 -3.93 42.13
CA THR A 23 -36.06 -4.92 41.06
C THR A 23 -35.99 -4.28 39.68
N SER A 24 -36.62 -3.12 39.49
CA SER A 24 -36.53 -2.35 38.25
C SER A 24 -35.11 -1.83 38.00
N PHE A 25 -34.42 -1.37 39.05
CA PHE A 25 -33.02 -0.95 38.96
C PHE A 25 -32.10 -2.12 38.61
N LEU A 26 -32.29 -3.30 39.24
CA LEU A 26 -31.50 -4.49 38.96
C LEU A 26 -31.73 -5.02 37.55
N VAL A 27 -32.98 -5.06 37.06
CA VAL A 27 -33.29 -5.49 35.68
C VAL A 27 -32.73 -4.49 34.66
N ASN A 28 -32.80 -3.19 34.95
CA ASN A 28 -32.20 -2.17 34.09
C ASN A 28 -30.65 -2.22 34.11
N TYR A 29 -30.06 -2.57 35.26
CA TYR A 29 -28.62 -2.78 35.40
C TYR A 29 -28.16 -4.01 34.61
N THR A 30 -28.87 -5.14 34.69
CA THR A 30 -28.54 -6.33 33.88
C THR A 30 -28.70 -6.11 32.38
N ASN A 31 -29.64 -5.25 31.96
CA ASN A 31 -29.89 -4.97 30.54
C ASN A 31 -28.94 -3.91 29.94
N ASN A 32 -28.37 -3.02 30.77
CA ASN A 32 -27.44 -1.97 30.30
C ASN A 32 -25.96 -2.26 30.57
N VAL A 33 -25.63 -3.32 31.31
CA VAL A 33 -24.27 -3.86 31.28
C VAL A 33 -24.12 -4.58 29.95
N VAL A 34 -23.70 -3.81 28.94
CA VAL A 34 -22.89 -4.33 27.83
C VAL A 34 -21.90 -5.28 28.47
N SER A 35 -21.94 -6.54 28.06
CA SER A 35 -20.98 -7.57 28.37
C SER A 35 -19.60 -7.12 27.89
N THR A 36 -18.95 -6.25 28.66
CA THR A 36 -17.50 -6.23 28.75
C THR A 36 -17.15 -7.50 29.50
N SER A 37 -17.15 -8.63 28.78
CA SER A 37 -16.44 -9.81 29.22
C SER A 37 -15.01 -9.36 29.52
N TRP A 38 -14.64 -9.32 30.79
CA TRP A 38 -13.27 -9.13 31.24
C TRP A 38 -12.48 -10.37 30.83
N ASP A 39 -12.24 -10.54 29.53
CA ASP A 39 -11.39 -11.60 29.01
C ASP A 39 -9.93 -11.22 29.31
N PRO A 40 -9.26 -11.92 30.24
CA PRO A 40 -7.88 -11.60 30.60
C PRO A 40 -6.96 -11.68 29.38
N LYS A 41 -7.28 -12.50 28.37
CA LYS A 41 -6.51 -12.57 27.13
C LYS A 41 -6.60 -11.28 26.32
N GLN A 42 -7.78 -10.67 26.25
CA GLN A 42 -7.99 -9.41 25.54
C GLN A 42 -7.19 -8.28 26.20
N MET A 43 -7.20 -8.22 27.53
CA MET A 43 -6.41 -7.23 28.29
C MET A 43 -4.90 -7.46 28.15
N VAL A 44 -4.43 -8.70 28.25
CA VAL A 44 -3.01 -9.03 28.06
C VAL A 44 -2.57 -8.72 26.63
N TYR A 45 -3.43 -8.95 25.63
CA TYR A 45 -3.14 -8.60 24.24
C TYR A 45 -3.04 -7.08 24.06
N GLN A 46 -3.99 -6.31 24.59
CA GLN A 46 -3.97 -4.85 24.53
C GLN A 46 -2.77 -4.24 25.28
N PHE A 47 -2.46 -4.76 26.47
CA PHE A 47 -1.29 -4.34 27.25
C PHE A 47 0.02 -4.71 26.54
N SER A 48 0.11 -5.92 25.97
CA SER A 48 1.25 -6.35 25.15
C SER A 48 1.46 -5.43 23.95
N GLU A 49 0.39 -5.02 23.26
CA GLU A 49 0.49 -4.06 22.16
C GLU A 49 0.93 -2.66 22.63
N GLN A 50 0.45 -2.20 23.79
CA GLN A 50 0.91 -0.93 24.39
C GLN A 50 2.38 -0.99 24.81
N VAL A 51 2.82 -2.10 25.40
CA VAL A 51 4.22 -2.33 25.77
C VAL A 51 5.10 -2.49 24.54
N LYS A 52 4.66 -3.17 23.47
CA LYS A 52 5.36 -3.23 22.17
C LYS A 52 5.49 -1.85 21.54
N LYS A 53 4.49 -0.98 21.67
CA LYS A 53 4.57 0.42 21.21
C LYS A 53 5.60 1.22 22.02
N LEU A 54 5.70 1.00 23.33
CA LEU A 54 6.68 1.66 24.21
C LEU A 54 8.12 1.12 24.03
N LEU A 55 8.27 -0.17 23.74
CA LEU A 55 9.57 -0.83 23.55
C LEU A 55 10.07 -0.80 22.11
N LYS A 56 9.24 -0.40 21.14
CA LYS A 56 9.71 -0.02 19.80
C LYS A 56 10.48 1.29 19.92
N TYR A 57 11.77 1.18 20.23
CA TYR A 57 12.74 2.17 19.78
C TYR A 57 12.63 2.18 18.25
N PRO A 58 12.09 3.23 17.60
CA PRO A 58 11.99 3.22 16.15
C PRO A 58 13.42 3.28 15.64
N ARG A 59 13.95 2.14 15.19
CA ARG A 59 15.12 2.18 14.32
C ARG A 59 14.70 3.05 13.15
N ARG A 60 15.36 4.20 12.97
CA ARG A 60 15.15 5.03 11.78
C ARG A 60 15.23 4.12 10.55
N PRO A 61 14.20 4.07 9.69
CA PRO A 61 14.15 3.18 8.54
C PRO A 61 15.13 3.63 7.44
N CYS A 62 15.73 4.82 7.59
CA CYS A 62 16.75 5.35 6.70
C CYS A 62 17.79 6.19 7.46
N SER A 63 18.96 6.40 6.85
CA SER A 63 20.05 7.19 7.42
C SER A 63 20.03 8.67 7.02
N CYS A 64 18.99 9.12 6.30
CA CYS A 64 18.83 10.51 5.90
C CYS A 64 18.30 11.37 7.06
N ASP A 65 18.40 12.69 6.95
CA ASP A 65 17.85 13.62 7.94
C ASP A 65 16.33 13.44 8.11
N THR A 66 15.63 13.29 6.98
CA THR A 66 14.18 12.99 6.90
C THR A 66 13.96 11.70 6.11
N CYS A 67 13.07 10.84 6.60
CA CYS A 67 12.68 9.60 5.93
C CYS A 67 11.24 9.69 5.39
N ILE A 68 11.05 9.35 4.11
CA ILE A 68 9.73 9.29 3.45
C ILE A 68 8.73 8.40 4.24
N LEU A 69 9.24 7.39 4.95
CA LEU A 69 8.43 6.42 5.70
C LEU A 69 8.15 6.83 7.14
N GLU A 70 8.77 7.89 7.67
CA GLU A 70 8.57 8.32 9.07
C GLU A 70 7.70 9.57 9.18
N GLU A 71 7.80 10.50 8.23
CA GLU A 71 7.22 11.84 8.37
C GLU A 71 6.37 12.19 7.14
N GLY A 72 5.26 11.47 6.96
CA GLY A 72 4.24 11.80 5.98
C GLY A 72 3.22 12.78 6.55
N SER A 73 2.78 13.76 5.77
CA SER A 73 1.52 14.45 6.09
C SER A 73 0.34 13.48 5.93
N ALA A 74 -0.79 13.74 6.58
CA ALA A 74 -2.01 12.92 6.39
C ALA A 74 -2.39 12.77 4.90
N TRP A 75 -2.17 13.83 4.11
CA TRP A 75 -2.35 13.82 2.65
C TRP A 75 -1.42 12.81 1.95
N PHE A 76 -0.17 12.70 2.41
CA PHE A 76 0.82 11.78 1.86
C PHE A 76 0.52 10.34 2.25
N GLU A 77 0.20 10.09 3.52
CA GLU A 77 -0.13 8.75 4.03
C GLU A 77 -1.36 8.15 3.34
N GLU A 78 -2.35 8.98 2.99
CA GLU A 78 -3.53 8.54 2.22
C GLU A 78 -3.17 8.02 0.82
N ARG A 79 -2.09 8.52 0.21
CA ARG A 79 -1.71 8.24 -1.19
C ARG A 79 -0.55 7.28 -1.33
N PHE A 80 0.35 7.26 -0.35
CA PHE A 80 1.57 6.49 -0.41
C PHE A 80 1.34 5.07 0.09
N ASN A 81 1.26 4.12 -0.85
CA ASN A 81 1.18 2.70 -0.53
C ASN A 81 2.54 2.02 -0.70
N ILE A 82 3.24 1.77 0.41
CA ILE A 82 4.56 1.12 0.43
C ILE A 82 4.54 -0.31 -0.13
N THR A 83 3.38 -0.97 -0.17
CA THR A 83 3.26 -2.35 -0.67
C THR A 83 3.24 -2.43 -2.20
N MET A 84 3.08 -1.29 -2.88
CA MET A 84 3.08 -1.25 -4.35
C MET A 84 4.41 -1.69 -4.92
N GLN A 85 4.35 -2.63 -5.86
CA GLN A 85 5.52 -3.11 -6.60
C GLN A 85 5.67 -2.31 -7.90
N PRO A 86 6.77 -1.55 -8.06
CA PRO A 86 6.91 -0.64 -9.20
C PRO A 86 7.39 -1.31 -10.49
N PHE A 87 7.88 -2.56 -10.42
CA PHE A 87 8.40 -3.31 -11.57
C PHE A 87 7.50 -4.50 -11.90
N LEU A 88 7.35 -4.74 -13.19
CA LEU A 88 6.65 -5.91 -13.70
C LEU A 88 7.47 -7.18 -13.44
N THR A 89 6.80 -8.24 -13.03
CA THR A 89 7.36 -9.58 -12.80
C THR A 89 6.41 -10.65 -13.31
N ASN A 90 6.90 -11.88 -13.42
CA ASN A 90 6.04 -13.04 -13.69
C ASN A 90 4.88 -13.18 -12.69
N GLN A 91 5.06 -12.73 -11.44
CA GLN A 91 4.08 -12.91 -10.38
C GLN A 91 3.01 -11.81 -10.35
N ASN A 92 3.38 -10.57 -10.71
CA ASN A 92 2.48 -9.42 -10.65
C ASN A 92 1.95 -8.95 -12.01
N ALA A 93 2.35 -9.62 -13.10
CA ALA A 93 1.85 -9.31 -14.44
C ALA A 93 0.35 -9.60 -14.62
N PHE A 94 -0.24 -10.43 -13.77
CA PHE A 94 -1.68 -10.69 -13.77
C PHE A 94 -2.42 -9.52 -13.10
N MET A 95 -2.86 -8.57 -13.91
CA MET A 95 -3.67 -7.42 -13.48
C MET A 95 -5.15 -7.78 -13.41
N SER A 96 -5.90 -7.06 -12.57
CA SER A 96 -7.36 -7.12 -12.59
C SER A 96 -7.91 -6.66 -13.95
N GLN A 97 -9.08 -7.18 -14.35
CA GLN A 97 -9.70 -6.82 -15.63
C GLN A 97 -9.97 -5.31 -15.74
N GLU A 98 -10.28 -4.64 -14.63
CA GLU A 98 -10.49 -3.19 -14.57
C GLU A 98 -9.19 -2.43 -14.85
N ASN A 99 -8.09 -2.78 -14.18
CA ASN A 99 -6.79 -2.16 -14.38
C ASN A 99 -6.28 -2.38 -15.81
N TYR A 100 -6.46 -3.60 -16.34
CA TYR A 100 -6.08 -3.92 -17.72
C TYR A 100 -6.89 -3.10 -18.74
N ARG A 101 -8.21 -2.98 -18.54
CA ARG A 101 -9.07 -2.15 -19.41
C ARG A 101 -8.73 -0.67 -19.31
N TRP A 102 -8.41 -0.17 -18.12
CA TRP A 102 -7.95 1.21 -17.95
C TRP A 102 -6.65 1.44 -18.73
N TRP A 103 -5.67 0.55 -18.59
CA TRP A 103 -4.38 0.68 -19.24
C TRP A 103 -4.50 0.61 -20.78
N LEU A 104 -5.31 -0.29 -21.34
CA LEU A 104 -5.58 -0.36 -22.79
C LEU A 104 -6.17 0.94 -23.37
N LYS A 105 -6.90 1.72 -22.57
CA LYS A 105 -7.48 3.00 -23.01
C LYS A 105 -6.45 4.13 -23.11
N LEU A 106 -5.26 4.00 -22.52
CA LEU A 106 -4.25 5.07 -22.52
C LEU A 106 -3.81 5.46 -23.94
N GLN A 107 -3.73 4.48 -24.85
CA GLN A 107 -3.32 4.69 -26.24
C GLN A 107 -4.32 4.11 -27.25
N GLY A 108 -5.35 3.36 -26.81
CA GLY A 108 -6.42 2.88 -27.68
C GLY A 108 -5.93 1.94 -28.78
N GLU A 109 -5.04 0.99 -28.45
CA GLU A 109 -4.52 0.01 -29.40
C GLU A 109 -5.67 -0.80 -30.02
N ARG A 110 -5.71 -0.88 -31.36
CA ARG A 110 -6.88 -1.44 -32.09
C ARG A 110 -7.06 -2.94 -31.88
N SER A 111 -5.98 -3.70 -31.87
CA SER A 111 -5.99 -5.16 -31.74
C SER A 111 -4.77 -5.62 -30.93
N PRO A 112 -4.74 -5.35 -29.61
CA PRO A 112 -3.62 -5.71 -28.76
C PRO A 112 -3.53 -7.24 -28.60
N LYS A 113 -2.31 -7.78 -28.60
CA LYS A 113 -2.07 -9.15 -28.13
C LYS A 113 -2.41 -9.29 -26.64
N THR A 114 -2.62 -10.52 -26.19
CA THR A 114 -2.87 -10.80 -24.77
C THR A 114 -1.65 -10.42 -23.93
N MET A 115 -1.89 -9.70 -22.82
CA MET A 115 -0.82 -9.32 -21.87
C MET A 115 -0.05 -10.54 -21.36
N ASN A 116 -0.75 -11.61 -20.98
CA ASN A 116 -0.12 -12.84 -20.46
C ASN A 116 0.89 -13.44 -21.46
N GLU A 117 0.48 -13.63 -22.71
CA GLU A 117 1.34 -14.15 -23.78
C GLU A 117 2.54 -13.22 -24.04
N THR A 118 2.28 -11.91 -24.11
CA THR A 118 3.31 -10.90 -24.36
C THR A 118 4.36 -10.89 -23.24
N VAL A 119 3.93 -10.95 -21.99
CA VAL A 119 4.83 -10.93 -20.83
C VAL A 119 5.61 -12.23 -20.69
N GLN A 120 4.97 -13.38 -20.93
CA GLN A 120 5.66 -14.67 -20.97
C GLN A 120 6.74 -14.72 -22.05
N GLU A 121 6.50 -14.10 -23.20
CA GLU A 121 7.50 -13.97 -24.27
C GLU A 121 8.61 -13.00 -23.85
N LEU A 122 8.26 -11.83 -23.31
CA LEU A 122 9.22 -10.80 -22.87
C LEU A 122 10.25 -11.34 -21.87
N PHE A 123 9.79 -12.07 -20.85
CA PHE A 123 10.67 -12.61 -19.81
C PHE A 123 11.51 -13.82 -20.24
N ARG A 124 11.42 -14.27 -21.50
CA ARG A 124 12.43 -15.15 -22.10
C ARG A 124 13.70 -14.41 -22.49
N PHE A 125 13.61 -13.08 -22.68
CA PHE A 125 14.72 -12.24 -23.13
C PHE A 125 15.31 -11.36 -22.03
N ILE A 126 14.47 -10.92 -21.08
CA ILE A 126 14.91 -10.06 -19.96
C ILE A 126 14.61 -10.72 -18.60
N PRO A 127 15.35 -10.38 -17.54
CA PRO A 127 15.06 -10.89 -16.20
C PRO A 127 13.63 -10.56 -15.75
N GLY A 128 12.95 -11.56 -15.19
CA GLY A 128 11.60 -11.43 -14.62
C GLY A 128 11.58 -11.07 -13.12
N ASP A 129 12.74 -10.74 -12.56
CA ASP A 129 12.95 -10.32 -11.17
C ASP A 129 13.57 -8.91 -11.10
N TRP A 130 13.48 -8.29 -9.92
CA TRP A 130 13.77 -6.86 -9.73
C TRP A 130 14.58 -6.56 -8.46
N GLU A 131 14.99 -7.59 -7.72
CA GLU A 131 15.64 -7.43 -6.41
C GLU A 131 16.96 -6.65 -6.51
N HIS A 132 17.70 -6.80 -7.61
CA HIS A 132 18.92 -6.04 -7.88
C HIS A 132 18.66 -4.52 -8.02
N PHE A 133 17.48 -4.12 -8.47
CA PHE A 133 17.10 -2.71 -8.61
C PHE A 133 16.67 -2.05 -7.30
N LEU A 134 16.48 -2.83 -6.21
CA LEU A 134 15.99 -2.30 -4.94
C LEU A 134 17.05 -1.91 -3.92
N LYS A 135 18.32 -2.24 -4.14
CA LYS A 135 19.38 -1.84 -3.22
C LYS A 135 19.46 -0.32 -3.17
N ARG A 136 18.84 0.27 -2.13
CA ARG A 136 18.83 1.71 -1.89
C ARG A 136 20.28 2.17 -1.76
N SER A 137 20.67 3.12 -2.60
CA SER A 137 21.99 3.73 -2.57
C SER A 137 21.86 5.20 -2.95
N SER A 138 22.54 6.07 -2.21
CA SER A 138 22.71 7.49 -2.55
C SER A 138 23.44 7.69 -3.89
N SER A 139 24.10 6.66 -4.41
CA SER A 139 24.86 6.72 -5.66
C SER A 139 24.04 6.55 -6.95
N ARG A 140 22.71 6.35 -6.86
CA ARG A 140 21.85 6.12 -8.03
C ARG A 140 21.43 7.46 -8.66
N CYS A 141 21.57 7.58 -9.97
CA CYS A 141 21.13 8.74 -10.76
C CYS A 141 20.14 8.29 -11.83
N ARG A 142 18.98 8.94 -11.88
CA ARG A 142 17.86 8.59 -12.76
C ARG A 142 17.65 9.69 -13.79
N ARG A 143 17.56 9.33 -15.07
CA ARG A 143 17.25 10.24 -16.19
C ARG A 143 16.09 9.68 -17.01
N MET A 144 15.57 10.47 -17.94
CA MET A 144 14.42 10.06 -18.75
C MET A 144 14.45 10.62 -20.16
N ASN A 145 13.67 10.01 -21.04
CA ASN A 145 13.45 10.46 -22.42
C ASN A 145 14.77 10.58 -23.20
N LYS A 146 14.92 11.64 -24.01
CA LYS A 146 16.11 11.93 -24.83
C LYS A 146 17.06 12.93 -24.16
N ALA A 147 17.09 13.00 -22.83
CA ALA A 147 17.93 13.96 -22.11
C ALA A 147 19.42 13.65 -22.33
N PRO A 148 20.20 14.56 -22.95
CA PRO A 148 21.64 14.38 -23.10
C PRO A 148 22.39 14.81 -21.84
N THR A 149 23.55 14.21 -21.60
CA THR A 149 24.52 14.69 -20.60
C THR A 149 25.73 15.35 -21.26
N LYS A 150 26.11 14.88 -22.45
CA LYS A 150 27.26 15.37 -23.20
C LYS A 150 27.11 16.85 -23.54
N GLY A 151 28.05 17.67 -23.08
CA GLY A 151 28.04 19.13 -23.26
C GLY A 151 27.26 19.90 -22.21
N PHE A 152 26.63 19.21 -21.23
CA PHE A 152 25.85 19.80 -20.14
C PHE A 152 26.31 19.29 -18.77
N GLU A 153 27.46 18.64 -18.68
CA GLU A 153 27.90 17.91 -17.49
C GLU A 153 28.06 18.82 -16.25
N SER A 154 28.38 20.11 -16.46
CA SER A 154 28.45 21.10 -15.37
C SER A 154 27.10 21.31 -14.69
N ASP A 155 26.02 21.20 -15.44
CA ASP A 155 24.68 21.59 -14.99
C ASP A 155 23.89 20.38 -14.53
N VAL A 156 24.02 19.26 -15.25
CA VAL A 156 23.20 18.06 -15.02
C VAL A 156 24.00 16.85 -14.53
N GLY A 157 25.32 16.95 -14.43
CA GLY A 157 26.23 15.85 -14.11
C GLY A 157 26.38 14.83 -15.25
N SER A 158 27.42 14.01 -15.18
CA SER A 158 27.73 12.99 -16.20
C SER A 158 27.15 11.60 -15.88
N LYS A 159 26.80 11.34 -14.62
CA LYS A 159 26.39 10.00 -14.15
C LYS A 159 24.94 9.70 -14.54
N THR A 160 24.71 8.47 -14.99
CA THR A 160 23.38 7.88 -15.16
C THR A 160 23.45 6.42 -14.73
N THR A 161 22.53 5.96 -13.88
CA THR A 161 22.46 4.54 -13.49
C THR A 161 21.17 3.88 -13.98
N HIS A 162 20.06 4.63 -14.03
CA HIS A 162 18.80 4.15 -14.59
C HIS A 162 18.23 5.21 -15.53
N HIS A 163 17.69 4.79 -16.66
CA HIS A 163 17.11 5.70 -17.64
C HIS A 163 15.71 5.25 -18.02
N PHE A 164 14.72 6.11 -17.75
CA PHE A 164 13.32 5.84 -18.07
C PHE A 164 13.04 6.20 -19.52
N ALA A 165 12.48 5.28 -20.29
CA ALA A 165 12.08 5.55 -21.66
C ALA A 165 10.89 4.68 -22.10
N TYR A 166 10.33 5.05 -23.23
CA TYR A 166 9.34 4.32 -24.02
C TYR A 166 9.75 4.45 -25.49
N PRO A 167 9.27 3.59 -26.40
CA PRO A 167 9.83 3.46 -27.75
C PRO A 167 9.97 4.79 -28.50
N GLU A 168 8.94 5.64 -28.44
CA GLU A 168 8.91 6.94 -29.14
C GLU A 168 9.86 7.99 -28.56
N SER A 169 10.35 7.78 -27.34
CA SER A 169 11.25 8.70 -26.62
C SER A 169 12.57 8.06 -26.19
N TYR A 170 12.95 6.95 -26.80
CA TYR A 170 14.22 6.26 -26.53
C TYR A 170 15.42 6.95 -27.20
N GLN A 171 16.59 6.81 -26.58
CA GLN A 171 17.92 7.11 -27.14
C GLN A 171 18.88 6.00 -26.72
N GLU A 172 19.97 5.83 -27.47
CA GLU A 172 21.01 4.86 -27.11
C GLU A 172 21.62 5.18 -25.73
N LEU A 173 21.84 4.14 -24.93
CA LEU A 173 22.30 4.24 -23.55
C LEU A 173 23.67 3.59 -23.40
N GLY A 174 24.46 4.08 -22.44
CA GLY A 174 25.74 3.44 -22.11
C GLY A 174 25.56 2.05 -21.52
N GLU A 175 26.56 1.19 -21.69
CA GLU A 175 26.54 -0.25 -21.32
C GLU A 175 26.19 -0.52 -19.85
N THR A 176 26.49 0.42 -18.95
CA THR A 176 26.25 0.28 -17.50
C THR A 176 24.93 0.91 -17.03
N VAL A 177 24.14 1.46 -17.96
CA VAL A 177 22.88 2.12 -17.67
C VAL A 177 21.73 1.12 -17.79
N SER A 178 20.94 0.97 -16.73
CA SER A 178 19.73 0.15 -16.77
C SER A 178 18.58 0.91 -17.44
N LEU A 179 18.07 0.39 -18.55
CA LEU A 179 16.83 0.88 -19.16
C LEU A 179 15.64 0.48 -18.28
N ILE A 180 14.81 1.47 -17.89
CA ILE A 180 13.50 1.23 -17.28
C ILE A 180 12.45 1.59 -18.34
N LEU A 181 11.85 0.57 -18.94
CA LEU A 181 10.76 0.76 -19.90
C LEU A 181 9.48 1.20 -19.18
N ILE A 182 8.79 2.20 -19.72
CA ILE A 182 7.44 2.60 -19.31
C ILE A 182 6.46 2.21 -20.42
N PRO A 183 5.76 1.07 -20.31
CA PRO A 183 4.85 0.60 -21.35
C PRO A 183 3.46 1.25 -21.22
N PHE A 184 3.02 1.96 -22.26
CA PHE A 184 1.70 2.56 -22.36
C PHE A 184 0.74 1.76 -23.25
N LYS A 185 1.25 0.76 -23.97
CA LYS A 185 0.49 -0.17 -24.84
C LYS A 185 1.23 -1.51 -24.99
N ILE A 186 0.56 -2.55 -25.49
CA ILE A 186 1.16 -3.89 -25.65
C ILE A 186 2.33 -3.84 -26.63
N LEU A 187 2.21 -2.99 -27.65
CA LEU A 187 3.27 -2.77 -28.62
C LEU A 187 4.60 -2.32 -27.99
N ASP A 188 4.58 -1.60 -26.86
CA ASP A 188 5.81 -1.13 -26.21
C ASP A 188 6.59 -2.28 -25.57
N LEU A 189 5.90 -3.30 -25.05
CA LEU A 189 6.53 -4.52 -24.55
C LEU A 189 7.11 -5.34 -25.71
N ARG A 190 6.37 -5.42 -26.82
CA ARG A 190 6.81 -6.14 -28.02
C ARG A 190 7.98 -5.45 -28.72
N TRP A 191 8.09 -4.13 -28.60
CA TRP A 191 9.25 -3.39 -29.08
C TRP A 191 10.55 -3.88 -28.45
N VAL A 192 10.55 -4.22 -27.15
CA VAL A 192 11.74 -4.80 -26.49
C VAL A 192 12.10 -6.15 -27.09
N ILE A 193 11.12 -7.04 -27.26
CA ILE A 193 11.33 -8.35 -27.88
C ILE A 193 11.93 -8.18 -29.29
N SER A 194 11.35 -7.30 -30.10
CA SER A 194 11.83 -6.96 -31.44
C SER A 194 13.26 -6.41 -31.42
N ALA A 195 13.55 -5.44 -30.55
CA ALA A 195 14.86 -4.81 -30.44
C ALA A 195 15.97 -5.79 -30.03
N LEU A 196 15.64 -6.82 -29.25
CA LEU A 196 16.58 -7.86 -28.80
C LEU A 196 16.68 -9.06 -29.76
N THR A 197 15.87 -9.09 -30.83
CA THR A 197 15.82 -10.22 -31.77
C THR A 197 16.09 -9.79 -33.21
N ASN A 198 15.05 -9.41 -33.95
CA ASN A 198 15.09 -9.25 -35.40
C ASN A 198 14.84 -7.82 -35.89
N GLY A 199 14.54 -6.88 -34.99
CA GLY A 199 14.28 -5.48 -35.31
C GLY A 199 12.96 -5.21 -36.04
N THR A 200 12.02 -6.17 -36.07
CA THR A 200 10.70 -5.97 -36.71
C THR A 200 9.57 -5.86 -35.69
N ILE A 201 8.85 -4.73 -35.72
CA ILE A 201 7.63 -4.52 -34.93
C ILE A 201 6.44 -4.83 -35.83
N ASN A 202 5.83 -6.01 -35.67
CA ASN A 202 4.58 -6.40 -36.35
C ASN A 202 3.37 -6.24 -35.46
#